data_AF-A0A7Y6QCQ1-F1
#
_entry.id   AF-A0A7Y6QCQ1-F1
#
_cell.length_a   1.000
_cell.length_b   1.000
_cell.length_c   1.000
_cell.angle_alpha   90.00
_cell.angle_beta   90.00
_cell.angle_gamma   90.00
#
_symmetry.space_group_name_H-M   'P 1'
#
loop_
_entity.id
_entity.type
_entity.pdbx_description
1 polymer ?
#
loop_
_entity_poly.entity_id
_entity_poly.type
_entity_poly.pdbx_seq_one_letter_code
_entity_poly.pdbx_strand_id
1 'polypeptide(L)'
;MANPYLQDDGAAVLQDSWLCFLDILGFKEILKANDHSRIQEFHRLLRDGRQILEGPADEAGWFDRDFHALTSFTDNIALGFPIQDDGEMESGMVFERVARFQLQMVLRGFFIRGGVAVGEAYVDDLAVYGPALLEAYTGESELARDPRMVLTESAKTLVVEHLAYYGNAGHAPQNRVLKRDRDGQWFIDYLRSTIIDESYDSPLVDDEAVRTHRDVVTEELQRFRHSPRIWSKYEWVALYHNDFCRQYPELFDETFIIEIDTVRGQIGSIVEA
;
A
#
# COMPACT_ATOMS: atom_id res chain seq x y z
N MET A 1 -17.99 16.76 -7.21
CA MET A 1 -16.69 17.07 -6.61
C MET A 1 -15.92 17.82 -7.68
N ALA A 2 -15.51 19.07 -7.43
CA ALA A 2 -14.55 19.70 -8.32
C ALA A 2 -13.19 19.05 -8.06
N ASN A 3 -12.25 19.17 -8.99
CA ASN A 3 -10.93 18.61 -8.77
C ASN A 3 -10.15 19.58 -7.86
N PRO A 4 -9.55 19.13 -6.74
CA PRO A 4 -8.77 20.02 -5.87
C PRO A 4 -7.74 20.86 -6.59
N TYR A 5 -7.15 20.32 -7.66
CA TYR A 5 -6.07 20.93 -8.43
C TYR A 5 -6.54 21.95 -9.48
N LEU A 6 -7.85 22.20 -9.59
CA LEU A 6 -8.45 23.18 -10.49
C LEU A 6 -9.01 24.38 -9.71
N GLN A 7 -8.70 25.59 -10.17
CA GLN A 7 -9.39 26.80 -9.70
C GLN A 7 -10.82 26.89 -10.25
N ASP A 8 -11.63 27.79 -9.70
CA ASP A 8 -13.02 28.04 -10.13
C ASP A 8 -13.14 28.39 -11.62
N ASP A 9 -12.09 28.94 -12.24
CA ASP A 9 -12.03 29.27 -13.66
C ASP A 9 -11.49 28.11 -14.54
N GLY A 10 -11.17 26.97 -13.94
CA GLY A 10 -10.61 25.78 -14.59
C GLY A 10 -9.09 25.82 -14.78
N ALA A 11 -8.37 26.80 -14.22
CA ALA A 11 -6.92 26.84 -14.30
C ALA A 11 -6.28 25.76 -13.41
N ALA A 12 -5.31 25.03 -13.97
CA ALA A 12 -4.52 24.04 -13.26
C ALA A 12 -3.51 24.68 -12.29
N VAL A 13 -3.44 24.17 -11.07
CA VAL A 13 -2.56 24.69 -10.00
C VAL A 13 -1.78 23.54 -9.37
N LEU A 14 -0.47 23.71 -9.26
CA LEU A 14 0.37 22.86 -8.42
C LEU A 14 0.08 23.15 -6.95
N GLN A 15 -0.16 22.11 -6.16
CA GLN A 15 -0.36 22.21 -4.72
C GLN A 15 0.56 21.27 -3.99
N ASP A 16 1.11 21.71 -2.86
CA ASP A 16 1.78 20.81 -1.94
C ASP A 16 0.81 19.72 -1.52
N SER A 17 1.20 18.48 -1.76
CA SER A 17 0.32 17.32 -1.63
C SER A 17 1.07 16.13 -1.08
N TRP A 18 0.37 15.27 -0.36
CA TRP A 18 0.75 13.87 -0.27
C TRP A 18 0.42 13.19 -1.60
N LEU A 19 1.44 12.76 -2.32
CA LEU A 19 1.31 12.06 -3.59
C LEU A 19 1.70 10.60 -3.44
N CYS A 20 0.80 9.70 -3.82
CA CYS A 20 1.07 8.27 -3.95
C CYS A 20 1.22 7.91 -5.42
N PHE A 21 2.28 7.18 -5.75
CA PHE A 21 2.46 6.52 -7.03
C PHE A 21 2.67 5.04 -6.80
N LEU A 22 1.82 4.20 -7.40
CA LEU A 22 1.88 2.74 -7.25
C LEU A 22 1.82 2.02 -8.59
N ASP A 23 2.42 0.83 -8.62
CA ASP A 23 2.54 -0.10 -9.75
C ASP A 23 2.06 -1.50 -9.32
N ILE A 24 1.42 -2.23 -10.24
CA ILE A 24 0.97 -3.59 -10.01
C ILE A 24 1.99 -4.60 -10.54
N LEU A 25 2.53 -5.39 -9.62
CA LEU A 25 3.54 -6.38 -9.93
C LEU A 25 3.00 -7.49 -10.83
N GLY A 26 3.71 -7.73 -11.94
CA GLY A 26 3.42 -8.85 -12.84
C GLY A 26 2.29 -8.58 -13.83
N PHE A 27 1.69 -7.39 -13.85
CA PHE A 27 0.58 -7.08 -14.76
C PHE A 27 0.95 -7.26 -16.24
N LYS A 28 2.16 -6.87 -16.62
CA LYS A 28 2.70 -7.12 -17.97
C LYS A 28 2.64 -8.59 -18.39
N GLU A 29 2.90 -9.52 -17.47
CA GLU A 29 2.85 -10.96 -17.78
C GLU A 29 1.41 -11.47 -17.87
N ILE A 30 0.47 -10.89 -17.11
CA ILE A 30 -0.97 -11.15 -17.25
C ILE A 30 -1.45 -10.75 -18.65
N LEU A 31 -1.05 -9.55 -19.12
CA LEU A 31 -1.38 -9.07 -20.47
C LEU A 31 -0.78 -9.97 -21.55
N LYS A 32 0.49 -10.35 -21.42
CA LYS A 32 1.15 -11.26 -22.38
C LYS A 32 0.51 -12.64 -22.44
N ALA A 33 0.03 -13.15 -21.30
CA ALA A 33 -0.67 -14.43 -21.23
C ALA A 33 -2.09 -14.36 -21.81
N ASN A 34 -2.60 -13.16 -22.11
CA ASN A 34 -3.97 -12.90 -22.56
C ASN A 34 -5.02 -13.53 -21.62
N ASP A 35 -4.76 -13.46 -20.31
CA ASP A 35 -5.63 -13.99 -19.27
C ASP A 35 -6.84 -13.05 -19.05
N HIS A 36 -7.85 -13.19 -19.90
CA HIS A 36 -9.05 -12.36 -19.87
C HIS A 36 -9.78 -12.41 -18.51
N SER A 37 -9.71 -13.53 -17.79
CA SER A 37 -10.35 -13.67 -16.48
C SER A 37 -9.66 -12.79 -15.44
N ARG A 38 -8.32 -12.87 -15.34
CA ARG A 38 -7.56 -12.00 -14.43
C ARG A 38 -7.67 -10.53 -14.80
N ILE A 39 -7.71 -10.21 -16.10
CA ILE A 39 -7.89 -8.81 -16.55
C ILE A 39 -9.27 -8.27 -16.11
N GLN A 40 -10.34 -9.06 -16.25
CA GLN A 40 -11.67 -8.66 -15.80
C GLN A 40 -11.78 -8.54 -14.27
N GLU A 41 -11.17 -9.47 -13.54
CA GLU A 41 -11.06 -9.38 -12.09
C GLU A 41 -10.32 -8.13 -11.65
N PHE A 42 -9.16 -7.87 -12.27
CA PHE A 42 -8.38 -6.67 -12.04
C PHE A 42 -9.19 -5.39 -12.27
N HIS A 43 -9.91 -5.29 -13.39
CA HIS A 43 -10.76 -4.13 -13.67
C HIS A 43 -11.88 -3.93 -12.64
N ARG A 44 -12.43 -5.01 -12.08
CA ARG A 44 -13.40 -4.91 -10.98
C ARG A 44 -12.73 -4.39 -9.72
N LEU A 45 -11.55 -4.91 -9.37
CA LEU A 45 -10.80 -4.46 -8.20
C LEU A 45 -10.35 -3.01 -8.29
N LEU A 46 -9.94 -2.54 -9.47
CA LEU A 46 -9.66 -1.11 -9.67
C LEU A 46 -10.90 -0.25 -9.47
N ARG A 47 -12.06 -0.70 -9.93
CA ARG A 47 -13.33 0.04 -9.77
C ARG A 47 -13.77 0.08 -8.31
N ASP A 48 -13.69 -1.05 -7.62
CA ASP A 48 -14.09 -1.15 -6.21
C ASP A 48 -13.08 -0.41 -5.32
N GLY A 49 -11.78 -0.60 -5.59
CA GLY A 49 -10.68 0.09 -4.92
C GLY A 49 -10.68 1.60 -5.14
N ARG A 50 -11.15 2.08 -6.31
CA ARG A 50 -11.37 3.51 -6.54
C ARG A 50 -12.27 4.13 -5.48
N GLN A 51 -13.33 3.45 -5.05
CA GLN A 51 -14.20 3.97 -3.98
C GLN A 51 -13.49 4.06 -2.63
N ILE A 52 -12.53 3.17 -2.35
CA ILE A 52 -11.73 3.20 -1.11
C ILE A 52 -10.72 4.34 -1.15
N LEU A 53 -10.07 4.52 -2.30
CA LEU A 53 -9.09 5.57 -2.53
C LEU A 53 -9.74 6.96 -2.53
N GLU A 54 -10.97 7.06 -3.05
CA GLU A 54 -11.75 8.29 -3.02
C GLU A 54 -12.39 8.57 -1.65
N GLY A 55 -12.64 7.52 -0.86
CA GLY A 55 -13.31 7.61 0.42
C GLY A 55 -14.85 7.74 0.28
N PRO A 56 -15.59 7.68 1.41
CA PRO A 56 -17.04 7.72 1.39
C PRO A 56 -17.58 9.11 0.98
N ALA A 57 -18.73 9.12 0.29
CA ALA A 57 -19.28 10.33 -0.32
C ALA A 57 -19.74 11.41 0.68
N ASP A 58 -19.95 11.05 1.95
CA ASP A 58 -20.38 11.93 3.03
C ASP A 58 -19.22 12.67 3.72
N GLU A 59 -17.97 12.18 3.65
CA GLU A 59 -16.78 12.93 4.08
C GLU A 59 -16.70 14.30 3.36
N ALA A 60 -17.16 14.38 2.11
CA ALA A 60 -17.24 15.61 1.33
C ALA A 60 -18.13 16.71 1.94
N GLY A 61 -19.05 16.36 2.84
CA GLY A 61 -19.98 17.30 3.48
C GLY A 61 -19.47 17.91 4.79
N TRP A 62 -18.43 17.33 5.40
CA TRP A 62 -17.84 17.80 6.66
C TRP A 62 -16.64 18.72 6.46
N PHE A 63 -16.01 18.66 5.28
CA PHE A 63 -14.80 19.40 4.95
C PHE A 63 -15.07 20.33 3.75
N ASP A 64 -14.75 21.61 3.89
CA ASP A 64 -15.03 22.66 2.90
C ASP A 64 -13.91 22.69 1.84
N ARG A 65 -13.85 21.66 0.97
CA ARG A 65 -13.20 21.57 -0.37
C ARG A 65 -12.93 20.11 -0.77
N ASP A 66 -12.85 19.88 -2.08
CA ASP A 66 -12.54 18.58 -2.67
C ASP A 66 -11.15 18.08 -2.21
N PHE A 67 -11.08 16.90 -1.58
CA PHE A 67 -9.95 16.51 -0.74
C PHE A 67 -8.87 15.65 -1.44
N HIS A 68 -9.16 15.10 -2.62
CA HIS A 68 -8.24 14.22 -3.33
C HIS A 68 -8.51 14.22 -4.84
N ALA A 69 -7.52 13.82 -5.63
CA ALA A 69 -7.69 13.47 -7.04
C ALA A 69 -6.97 12.15 -7.36
N LEU A 70 -7.56 11.37 -8.26
CA LEU A 70 -7.13 10.02 -8.61
C LEU A 70 -7.07 9.89 -10.13
N THR A 71 -5.97 9.34 -10.64
CA THR A 71 -5.89 8.92 -12.04
C THR A 71 -5.10 7.62 -12.19
N SER A 72 -5.41 6.90 -13.26
CA SER A 72 -4.86 5.56 -13.51
C SER A 72 -4.45 5.41 -14.96
N PHE A 73 -3.23 4.93 -15.19
CA PHE A 73 -2.73 4.55 -16.50
C PHE A 73 -2.35 3.08 -16.48
N THR A 74 -3.20 2.23 -17.09
CA THR A 74 -3.08 0.76 -17.24
C THR A 74 -2.80 -0.05 -15.97
N ASP A 75 -1.60 0.08 -15.42
CA ASP A 75 -1.00 -0.63 -14.28
C ASP A 75 -0.40 0.29 -13.23
N ASN A 76 -0.36 1.60 -13.49
CA ASN A 76 0.09 2.61 -12.54
C ASN A 76 -1.09 3.47 -12.07
N ILE A 77 -1.12 3.78 -10.78
CA ILE A 77 -2.12 4.65 -10.17
C ILE A 77 -1.41 5.79 -9.46
N ALA A 78 -1.91 7.01 -9.66
CA ALA A 78 -1.43 8.21 -8.99
C ALA A 78 -2.58 8.86 -8.22
N LEU A 79 -2.31 9.19 -6.96
CA LEU A 79 -3.25 9.83 -6.05
C LEU A 79 -2.61 11.05 -5.41
N GLY A 80 -3.32 12.17 -5.43
CA GLY A 80 -2.89 13.39 -4.77
C GLY A 80 -3.89 13.83 -3.71
N PHE A 81 -3.37 14.14 -2.52
CA PHE A 81 -4.10 14.71 -1.40
C PHE A 81 -3.47 16.07 -1.07
N PRO A 82 -4.05 17.19 -1.56
CA PRO A 82 -3.53 18.52 -1.26
C PRO A 82 -3.50 18.79 0.23
N ILE A 83 -2.40 19.39 0.69
CA ILE A 83 -2.19 19.76 2.09
C ILE A 83 -2.92 21.06 2.36
N GLN A 84 -3.85 21.05 3.31
CA GLN A 84 -4.59 22.25 3.72
C GLN A 84 -3.90 23.02 4.86
N ASP A 85 -3.34 22.30 5.83
CA ASP A 85 -2.62 22.85 6.99
C ASP A 85 -1.19 22.27 7.09
N ASP A 86 -0.93 21.41 8.09
CA ASP A 86 0.37 20.76 8.30
C ASP A 86 0.48 19.38 7.61
N GLY A 87 -0.61 18.91 7.00
CA GLY A 87 -0.66 17.65 6.30
C GLY A 87 -0.82 16.42 7.19
N GLU A 88 -1.01 16.56 8.52
CA GLU A 88 -1.13 15.40 9.42
C GLU A 88 -2.41 14.62 9.15
N MET A 89 -3.52 15.31 9.00
CA MET A 89 -4.82 14.70 8.69
C MET A 89 -4.77 13.96 7.34
N GLU A 90 -4.22 14.60 6.31
CA GLU A 90 -4.02 14.02 4.98
C GLU A 90 -3.13 12.78 5.05
N SER A 91 -2.07 12.80 5.88
CA SER A 91 -1.20 11.63 6.08
C SER A 91 -1.98 10.42 6.61
N GLY A 92 -2.89 10.64 7.57
CA GLY A 92 -3.75 9.61 8.11
C GLY A 92 -4.66 9.00 7.04
N MET A 93 -5.27 9.84 6.21
CA MET A 93 -6.10 9.38 5.09
C MET A 93 -5.30 8.61 4.05
N VAL A 94 -4.11 9.10 3.68
CA VAL A 94 -3.22 8.44 2.74
C VAL A 94 -2.86 7.03 3.24
N PHE A 95 -2.39 6.92 4.48
CA PHE A 95 -1.96 5.64 5.02
C PHE A 95 -3.12 4.66 5.14
N GLU A 96 -4.29 5.11 5.61
CA GLU A 96 -5.48 4.26 5.75
C GLU A 96 -6.00 3.76 4.40
N ARG A 97 -6.20 4.67 3.43
CA ARG A 97 -6.77 4.32 2.12
C ARG A 97 -5.84 3.45 1.30
N VAL A 98 -4.54 3.76 1.30
CA VAL A 98 -3.53 2.96 0.59
C VAL A 98 -3.35 1.60 1.24
N ALA A 99 -3.35 1.51 2.57
CA ALA A 99 -3.31 0.23 3.29
C ALA A 99 -4.49 -0.67 2.91
N ARG A 100 -5.72 -0.13 2.95
CA ARG A 100 -6.93 -0.88 2.60
C ARG A 100 -6.94 -1.32 1.15
N PHE A 101 -6.54 -0.43 0.24
CA PHE A 101 -6.42 -0.77 -1.18
C PHE A 101 -5.40 -1.89 -1.40
N GLN A 102 -4.22 -1.78 -0.79
CA GLN A 102 -3.18 -2.81 -0.88
C GLN A 102 -3.68 -4.16 -0.34
N LEU A 103 -4.35 -4.17 0.82
CA LEU A 103 -4.94 -5.37 1.40
C LEU A 103 -5.95 -6.01 0.43
N GLN A 104 -6.90 -5.25 -0.11
CA GLN A 104 -7.89 -5.81 -1.04
C GLN A 104 -7.28 -6.40 -2.30
N MET A 105 -6.25 -5.76 -2.85
CA MET A 105 -5.54 -6.25 -4.03
C MET A 105 -4.84 -7.58 -3.73
N VAL A 106 -4.11 -7.67 -2.61
CA VAL A 106 -3.35 -8.90 -2.28
C VAL A 106 -4.27 -10.07 -1.93
N LEU A 107 -5.43 -9.83 -1.32
CA LEU A 107 -6.45 -10.86 -1.07
C LEU A 107 -7.07 -11.44 -2.36
N ARG A 108 -6.70 -10.92 -3.53
CA ARG A 108 -7.08 -11.41 -4.86
C ARG A 108 -5.86 -11.79 -5.71
N GLY A 109 -4.69 -11.90 -5.10
CA GLY A 109 -3.45 -12.27 -5.79
C GLY A 109 -2.86 -11.16 -6.66
N PHE A 110 -3.24 -9.89 -6.44
CA PHE A 110 -2.60 -8.74 -7.06
C PHE A 110 -1.72 -8.03 -6.04
N PHE A 111 -0.42 -8.03 -6.31
CA PHE A 111 0.58 -7.43 -5.45
C PHE A 111 0.94 -6.05 -5.99
N ILE A 112 0.98 -5.04 -5.14
CA ILE A 112 1.36 -3.68 -5.53
C ILE A 112 2.64 -3.26 -4.83
N ARG A 113 3.29 -2.26 -5.40
CA ARG A 113 4.42 -1.54 -4.81
C ARG A 113 4.31 -0.07 -5.20
N GLY A 114 4.98 0.81 -4.48
CA GLY A 114 4.93 2.23 -4.80
C GLY A 114 5.68 3.11 -3.83
N GLY A 115 5.67 4.41 -4.14
CA GLY A 115 6.24 5.47 -3.31
C GLY A 115 5.19 6.48 -2.89
N VAL A 116 5.35 6.99 -1.67
CA VAL A 116 4.59 8.12 -1.13
C VAL A 116 5.57 9.28 -0.94
N ALA A 117 5.26 10.43 -1.51
CA ALA A 117 6.06 11.65 -1.45
C ALA A 117 5.22 12.86 -1.07
N VAL A 118 5.89 13.91 -0.60
CA VAL A 118 5.29 15.18 -0.24
C VAL A 118 5.92 16.30 -1.06
N GLY A 119 5.08 17.14 -1.65
CA GLY A 119 5.50 18.34 -2.37
C GLY A 119 4.51 18.74 -3.47
N GLU A 120 4.90 19.70 -4.29
CA GLU A 120 4.06 20.19 -5.38
C GLU A 120 3.65 19.06 -6.34
N ALA A 121 2.34 18.92 -6.52
CA ALA A 121 1.71 18.00 -7.44
C ALA A 121 0.51 18.64 -8.13
N TYR A 122 0.17 18.10 -9.29
CA TYR A 122 -1.10 18.27 -9.97
C TYR A 122 -1.60 16.89 -10.37
N VAL A 123 -2.87 16.60 -10.11
CA VAL A 123 -3.52 15.35 -10.49
C VAL A 123 -4.91 15.65 -11.05
N ASP A 124 -5.18 15.20 -12.27
CA ASP A 124 -6.54 15.15 -12.83
C ASP A 124 -6.76 13.86 -13.65
N ASP A 125 -7.96 13.74 -14.23
CA ASP A 125 -8.32 12.59 -15.08
C ASP A 125 -7.42 12.43 -16.32
N LEU A 126 -6.66 13.46 -16.71
CA LEU A 126 -5.86 13.52 -17.94
C LEU A 126 -4.35 13.41 -17.69
N ALA A 127 -3.85 13.95 -16.59
CA ALA A 127 -2.44 14.19 -16.35
C ALA A 127 -2.08 14.19 -14.86
N VAL A 128 -0.86 13.72 -14.58
CA VAL A 128 -0.17 13.93 -13.31
C VAL A 128 1.18 14.51 -13.59
N TYR A 129 1.55 15.54 -12.85
CA TYR A 129 2.88 16.14 -12.92
C TYR A 129 3.20 16.91 -11.65
N GLY A 130 4.48 17.19 -11.45
CA GLY A 130 5.00 17.92 -10.28
C GLY A 130 6.21 17.21 -9.68
N PRO A 131 7.03 17.93 -8.89
CA PRO A 131 8.18 17.35 -8.17
C PRO A 131 7.83 16.13 -7.33
N ALA A 132 6.67 16.12 -6.66
CA ALA A 132 6.25 14.99 -5.82
C ALA A 132 6.07 13.71 -6.65
N LEU A 133 5.65 13.80 -7.92
CA LEU A 133 5.53 12.64 -8.80
C LEU A 133 6.88 12.02 -9.10
N LEU A 134 7.90 12.86 -9.34
CA LEU A 134 9.24 12.36 -9.63
C LEU A 134 9.81 11.61 -8.43
N GLU A 135 9.65 12.15 -7.23
CA GLU A 135 10.14 11.50 -6.01
C GLU A 135 9.34 10.22 -5.70
N ALA A 136 8.01 10.24 -5.81
CA ALA A 136 7.17 9.05 -5.61
C ALA A 136 7.50 7.95 -6.62
N TYR A 137 7.78 8.32 -7.88
CA TYR A 137 8.25 7.39 -8.91
C TYR A 137 9.61 6.80 -8.57
N THR A 138 10.57 7.59 -8.07
CA THR A 138 11.85 7.07 -7.55
C THR A 138 11.62 6.12 -6.37
N GLY A 139 10.67 6.43 -5.49
CA GLY A 139 10.26 5.54 -4.40
C GLY A 139 9.78 4.18 -4.90
N GLU A 140 8.89 4.15 -5.89
CA GLU A 140 8.43 2.92 -6.53
C GLU A 140 9.58 2.14 -7.21
N SER A 141 10.36 2.84 -8.04
CA SER A 141 11.27 2.19 -8.98
C SER A 141 12.60 1.77 -8.35
N GLU A 142 13.06 2.48 -7.32
CA GLU A 142 14.37 2.25 -6.69
C GLU A 142 14.28 1.73 -5.25
N LEU A 143 13.28 2.18 -4.47
CA LEU A 143 13.19 1.86 -3.04
C LEU A 143 12.21 0.71 -2.75
N ALA A 144 11.12 0.60 -3.52
CA ALA A 144 10.10 -0.44 -3.37
C ALA A 144 10.41 -1.69 -4.23
N ARG A 145 11.50 -2.39 -3.89
CA ARG A 145 11.84 -3.67 -4.54
C ARG A 145 10.74 -4.73 -4.36
N ASP A 146 10.21 -4.79 -3.13
CA ASP A 146 9.26 -5.80 -2.67
C ASP A 146 7.82 -5.23 -2.66
N PRO A 147 6.77 -6.07 -2.52
CA PRO A 147 5.36 -5.63 -2.61
C PRO A 147 4.90 -4.74 -1.44
N ARG A 148 5.37 -3.49 -1.40
CA ARG A 148 5.11 -2.52 -0.32
C ARG A 148 5.04 -1.08 -0.85
N MET A 149 4.29 -0.25 -0.14
CA MET A 149 4.22 1.20 -0.36
C MET A 149 5.21 1.90 0.56
N VAL A 150 6.31 2.41 0.02
CA VAL A 150 7.39 3.04 0.81
C VAL A 150 7.20 4.55 0.93
N LEU A 151 7.67 5.14 2.04
CA LEU A 151 7.77 6.58 2.19
C LEU A 151 9.13 7.05 1.64
N THR A 152 9.09 8.07 0.81
CA THR A 152 10.26 8.80 0.31
C THR A 152 10.78 9.76 1.40
N GLU A 153 11.86 10.50 1.12
CA GLU A 153 12.50 11.33 2.14
C GLU A 153 11.64 12.54 2.52
N SER A 154 10.96 13.15 1.54
CA SER A 154 10.00 14.23 1.81
C SER A 154 8.87 13.77 2.73
N ALA A 155 8.28 12.60 2.44
CA ALA A 155 7.23 12.01 3.27
C ALA A 155 7.73 11.66 4.68
N LYS A 156 8.92 11.06 4.81
CA LYS A 156 9.52 10.76 6.13
C LYS A 156 9.76 12.02 6.95
N THR A 157 10.25 13.08 6.31
CA THR A 157 10.51 14.37 6.97
C THR A 157 9.22 14.91 7.57
N LEU A 158 8.13 14.95 6.79
CA LEU A 158 6.85 15.44 7.26
C LEU A 158 6.25 14.55 8.37
N VAL A 159 6.35 13.22 8.25
CA VAL A 159 5.93 12.31 9.34
C VAL A 159 6.71 12.60 10.63
N VAL A 160 8.03 12.81 10.57
CA VAL A 160 8.83 13.10 11.76
C VAL A 160 8.38 14.41 12.44
N GLU A 161 7.95 15.40 11.66
CA GLU A 161 7.36 16.62 12.19
C GLU A 161 6.02 16.34 12.90
N HIS A 162 5.13 15.53 12.29
CA HIS A 162 3.86 15.14 12.91
C HIS A 162 4.05 14.36 14.21
N LEU A 163 5.02 13.44 14.25
CA LEU A 163 5.36 12.68 15.46
C LEU A 163 5.72 13.61 16.65
N ALA A 164 6.28 14.80 16.38
CA ALA A 164 6.66 15.76 17.39
C ALA A 164 5.47 16.50 18.03
N TYR A 165 4.25 16.41 17.45
CA TYR A 165 3.04 16.99 18.03
C TYR A 165 2.56 16.22 19.27
N TYR A 166 2.98 14.96 19.41
CA TYR A 166 2.59 14.09 20.51
C TYR A 166 3.62 14.16 21.64
N GLY A 167 3.14 14.39 22.87
CA GLY A 167 4.00 14.43 24.06
C GLY A 167 4.81 13.15 24.30
N ASN A 168 4.36 12.03 23.72
CA ASN A 168 5.17 10.83 23.49
C ASN A 168 4.98 10.42 22.03
N ALA A 169 6.07 10.48 21.24
CA ALA A 169 6.05 10.09 19.84
C ALA A 169 5.46 8.69 19.65
N GLY A 170 5.65 7.76 20.60
CA GLY A 170 5.08 6.41 20.56
C GLY A 170 3.54 6.33 20.60
N HIS A 171 2.86 7.41 20.99
CA HIS A 171 1.38 7.48 20.98
C HIS A 171 0.83 8.01 19.65
N ALA A 172 1.69 8.52 18.77
CA ALA A 172 1.27 9.05 17.49
C ALA A 172 0.65 7.94 16.61
N PRO A 173 -0.49 8.20 15.95
CA PRO A 173 -1.21 7.20 15.15
C PRO A 173 -0.35 6.59 14.04
N GLN A 174 0.61 7.35 13.51
CA GLN A 174 1.54 6.94 12.46
C GLN A 174 2.34 5.68 12.85
N ASN A 175 2.65 5.47 14.14
CA ASN A 175 3.37 4.26 14.58
C ASN A 175 2.55 2.97 14.48
N ARG A 176 1.22 3.08 14.37
CA ARG A 176 0.34 1.90 14.20
C ARG A 176 0.23 1.49 12.75
N VAL A 177 0.39 2.44 11.82
CA VAL A 177 0.13 2.25 10.38
C VAL A 177 1.40 2.26 9.54
N LEU A 178 2.55 2.61 10.11
CA LEU A 178 3.85 2.57 9.46
C LEU A 178 4.78 1.56 10.13
N LYS A 179 5.57 0.87 9.31
CA LYS A 179 6.64 -0.04 9.75
C LYS A 179 7.97 0.32 9.11
N ARG A 180 9.05 -0.12 9.74
CA ARG A 180 10.41 -0.02 9.20
C ARG A 180 10.92 -1.40 8.85
N ASP A 181 11.33 -1.57 7.60
CA ASP A 181 11.89 -2.84 7.12
C ASP A 181 13.40 -2.95 7.40
N ARG A 182 13.97 -4.13 7.13
CA ARG A 182 15.38 -4.51 7.35
C ARG A 182 16.36 -3.69 6.52
N ASP A 183 15.91 -3.11 5.41
CA ASP A 183 16.69 -2.19 4.57
C ASP A 183 16.58 -0.72 5.01
N GLY A 184 15.87 -0.46 6.11
CA GLY A 184 15.69 0.87 6.69
C GLY A 184 14.57 1.69 6.05
N GLN A 185 13.91 1.19 4.99
CA GLN A 185 12.78 1.89 4.39
C GLN A 185 11.55 1.83 5.31
N TRP A 186 10.80 2.93 5.32
CA TRP A 186 9.52 3.02 6.01
C TRP A 186 8.43 2.67 5.02
N PHE A 187 7.45 1.88 5.42
CA PHE A 187 6.36 1.44 4.55
C PHE A 187 5.03 1.39 5.30
N ILE A 188 3.94 1.45 4.53
CA ILE A 188 2.58 1.37 5.05
C ILE A 188 2.26 -0.08 5.45
N ASP A 189 1.88 -0.30 6.72
CA ASP A 189 1.49 -1.60 7.26
C ASP A 189 0.05 -1.96 6.84
N TYR A 190 -0.10 -2.54 5.65
CA TYR A 190 -1.42 -2.82 5.09
C TYR A 190 -2.20 -3.93 5.82
N LEU A 191 -1.51 -4.89 6.47
CA LEU A 191 -2.16 -5.92 7.28
C LEU A 191 -2.79 -5.34 8.54
N ARG A 192 -2.36 -4.16 9.01
CA ARG A 192 -3.03 -3.48 10.12
C ARG A 192 -4.51 -3.20 9.81
N SER A 193 -4.89 -3.07 8.53
CA SER A 193 -6.28 -2.92 8.11
C SER A 193 -7.18 -4.13 8.40
N THR A 194 -6.63 -5.29 8.80
CA THR A 194 -7.45 -6.43 9.26
C THR A 194 -7.90 -6.30 10.71
N ILE A 195 -7.26 -5.45 11.51
CA ILE A 195 -7.67 -5.18 12.90
C ILE A 195 -8.81 -4.17 12.88
N ILE A 196 -10.01 -4.66 13.20
CA ILE A 196 -11.29 -3.93 13.18
C ILE A 196 -11.46 -3.08 14.44
N ASP A 197 -11.10 -3.62 15.60
CA ASP A 197 -11.14 -2.91 16.89
C ASP A 197 -9.88 -3.24 17.71
N GLU A 198 -9.22 -2.20 18.22
CA GLU A 198 -8.05 -2.29 19.10
C GLU A 198 -8.42 -2.22 20.60
N SER A 199 -9.71 -2.25 20.95
CA SER A 199 -10.14 -2.13 22.34
C SER A 199 -9.47 -3.18 23.24
N TYR A 200 -8.99 -2.70 24.39
CA TYR A 200 -7.98 -3.35 25.24
C TYR A 200 -8.34 -4.75 25.80
N ASP A 201 -9.61 -5.16 25.74
CA ASP A 201 -10.06 -6.42 26.35
C ASP A 201 -10.10 -7.61 25.36
N SER A 202 -10.27 -7.35 24.07
CA SER A 202 -10.21 -8.38 23.01
C SER A 202 -10.22 -7.69 21.65
N PRO A 203 -9.06 -7.52 20.99
CA PRO A 203 -9.04 -6.91 19.67
C PRO A 203 -9.89 -7.74 18.69
N LEU A 204 -10.70 -7.06 17.88
CA LEU A 204 -11.49 -7.69 16.84
C LEU A 204 -10.68 -7.68 15.55
N VAL A 205 -10.59 -8.83 14.88
CA VAL A 205 -9.82 -9.00 13.65
C VAL A 205 -10.64 -9.72 12.59
N ASP A 206 -10.43 -9.34 11.34
CA ASP A 206 -10.84 -10.11 10.16
C ASP A 206 -9.86 -11.29 9.95
N ASP A 207 -10.11 -12.39 10.67
CA ASP A 207 -9.25 -13.58 10.61
C ASP A 207 -9.29 -14.27 9.25
N GLU A 208 -10.43 -14.22 8.55
CA GLU A 208 -10.60 -14.71 7.18
C GLU A 208 -9.68 -13.99 6.20
N ALA A 209 -9.57 -12.66 6.29
CA ALA A 209 -8.63 -11.88 5.49
C ALA A 209 -7.18 -12.29 5.77
N VAL A 210 -6.80 -12.49 7.04
CA VAL A 210 -5.43 -12.92 7.39
C VAL A 210 -5.14 -14.32 6.84
N ARG A 211 -6.08 -15.27 6.94
CA ARG A 211 -5.94 -16.62 6.34
C ARG A 211 -5.85 -16.58 4.82
N THR A 212 -6.70 -15.78 4.18
CA THR A 212 -6.68 -15.60 2.73
C THR A 212 -5.34 -15.03 2.27
N HIS A 213 -4.80 -14.04 3.00
CA HIS A 213 -3.48 -13.50 2.72
C HIS A 213 -2.39 -14.58 2.84
N ARG A 214 -2.40 -15.38 3.92
CA ARG A 214 -1.47 -16.51 4.11
C ARG A 214 -1.51 -17.46 2.91
N ASP A 215 -2.71 -17.82 2.46
CA ASP A 215 -2.92 -18.80 1.41
C ASP A 215 -2.43 -18.28 0.05
N VAL A 216 -2.82 -17.06 -0.32
CA VAL A 216 -2.35 -16.41 -1.56
C VAL A 216 -0.82 -16.32 -1.61
N VAL A 217 -0.19 -15.92 -0.50
CA VAL A 217 1.28 -15.80 -0.45
C VAL A 217 1.95 -17.18 -0.55
N THR A 218 1.37 -18.19 0.10
CA THR A 218 1.86 -19.57 0.04
C THR A 218 1.76 -20.14 -1.39
N GLU A 219 0.64 -19.89 -2.07
CA GLU A 219 0.45 -20.29 -3.47
C GLU A 219 1.48 -19.64 -4.39
N GLU A 220 1.75 -18.34 -4.23
CA GLU A 220 2.71 -17.64 -5.07
C GLU A 220 4.17 -18.08 -4.77
N LEU A 221 4.51 -18.37 -3.50
CA LEU A 221 5.78 -19.00 -3.14
C LEU A 221 5.96 -20.35 -3.84
N GLN A 222 4.92 -21.19 -3.89
CA GLN A 222 4.96 -22.48 -4.58
C GLN A 222 5.09 -22.30 -6.10
N ARG A 223 4.27 -21.42 -6.68
CA ARG A 223 4.24 -21.11 -8.11
C ARG A 223 5.60 -20.66 -8.62
N PHE A 224 6.27 -19.78 -7.87
CA PHE A 224 7.54 -19.19 -8.28
C PHE A 224 8.76 -19.86 -7.63
N ARG A 225 8.63 -21.03 -7.02
CA ARG A 225 9.73 -21.76 -6.35
C ARG A 225 11.00 -21.93 -7.20
N HIS A 226 10.86 -21.99 -8.52
CA HIS A 226 11.97 -22.15 -9.47
C HIS A 226 12.42 -20.82 -10.12
N SER A 227 11.91 -19.69 -9.65
CA SER A 227 12.22 -18.34 -10.15
C SER A 227 12.76 -17.47 -9.02
N PRO A 228 14.03 -17.60 -8.60
CA PRO A 228 14.56 -16.97 -7.39
C PRO A 228 14.30 -15.47 -7.27
N ARG A 229 14.42 -14.74 -8.39
CA ARG A 229 14.19 -13.28 -8.45
C ARG A 229 12.73 -12.89 -8.17
N ILE A 230 11.78 -13.72 -8.58
CA ILE A 230 10.35 -13.48 -8.36
C ILE A 230 9.98 -14.01 -6.97
N TRP A 231 10.46 -15.20 -6.64
CA TRP A 231 10.24 -15.85 -5.35
C TRP A 231 10.63 -14.98 -4.16
N SER A 232 11.77 -14.28 -4.22
CA SER A 232 12.22 -13.40 -3.14
C SER A 232 11.23 -12.28 -2.79
N LYS A 233 10.38 -11.87 -3.75
CA LYS A 233 9.33 -10.87 -3.50
C LYS A 233 8.23 -11.44 -2.60
N TYR A 234 7.84 -12.69 -2.82
CA TYR A 234 6.84 -13.36 -2.01
C TYR A 234 7.41 -13.86 -0.68
N GLU A 235 8.71 -14.17 -0.63
CA GLU A 235 9.43 -14.40 0.63
C GLU A 235 9.33 -13.17 1.53
N TRP A 236 9.54 -11.97 0.98
CA TRP A 236 9.37 -10.73 1.73
C TRP A 236 7.95 -10.60 2.31
N VAL A 237 6.92 -10.83 1.49
CA VAL A 237 5.52 -10.75 1.95
C VAL A 237 5.23 -11.79 3.03
N ALA A 238 5.78 -13.00 2.91
CA ALA A 238 5.60 -14.05 3.91
C ALA A 238 6.28 -13.70 5.25
N LEU A 239 7.48 -13.12 5.20
CA LEU A 239 8.17 -12.65 6.40
C LEU A 239 7.40 -11.51 7.08
N TYR A 240 6.88 -10.57 6.29
CA TYR A 240 6.03 -9.49 6.78
C TYR A 240 4.72 -10.01 7.40
N HIS A 241 4.05 -10.96 6.75
CA HIS A 241 2.85 -11.61 7.29
C HIS A 241 3.14 -12.30 8.64
N ASN A 242 4.21 -13.08 8.71
CA ASN A 242 4.58 -13.78 9.92
C ASN A 242 5.00 -12.81 11.04
N ASP A 243 5.63 -11.69 10.71
CA ASP A 243 5.93 -10.62 11.66
C ASP A 243 4.65 -9.98 12.22
N PHE A 244 3.67 -9.67 11.35
CA PHE A 244 2.35 -9.18 11.77
C PHE A 244 1.65 -10.18 12.69
N CYS A 245 1.55 -11.46 12.31
CA CYS A 245 0.87 -12.47 13.15
C CYS A 245 1.54 -12.62 14.52
N ARG A 246 2.87 -12.56 14.59
CA ARG A 246 3.61 -12.65 15.87
C ARG A 246 3.46 -11.43 16.78
N GLN A 247 3.03 -10.29 16.25
CA GLN A 247 2.75 -9.10 17.07
C GLN A 247 1.45 -9.25 17.87
N TYR A 248 0.56 -10.16 17.46
CA TYR A 248 -0.73 -10.40 18.10
C TYR A 248 -0.91 -11.89 18.44
N PRO A 249 -0.08 -12.47 19.34
CA PRO A 249 -0.11 -13.89 19.68
C PRO A 249 -1.42 -14.35 20.36
N GLU A 250 -2.21 -13.42 20.88
CA GLU A 250 -3.55 -13.66 21.41
C GLU A 250 -4.61 -13.85 20.31
N LEU A 251 -4.36 -13.32 19.10
CA LEU A 251 -5.25 -13.42 17.95
C LEU A 251 -4.87 -14.55 17.00
N PHE A 252 -3.56 -14.80 16.86
CA PHE A 252 -3.04 -15.69 15.84
C PHE A 252 -2.19 -16.81 16.43
N ASP A 253 -2.62 -18.04 16.17
CA ASP A 253 -1.85 -19.25 16.48
C ASP A 253 -0.92 -19.65 15.31
N GLU A 254 -0.20 -20.76 15.48
CA GLU A 254 0.72 -21.30 14.46
C GLU A 254 0.04 -21.62 13.12
N THR A 255 -1.29 -21.79 13.09
CA THR A 255 -1.98 -22.05 11.82
C THR A 255 -1.94 -20.84 10.90
N PHE A 256 -1.72 -19.63 11.41
CA PHE A 256 -1.60 -18.42 10.58
C PHE A 256 -0.19 -18.23 10.00
N ILE A 257 0.82 -18.95 10.50
CA ILE A 257 2.20 -18.77 10.10
C ILE A 257 2.49 -19.47 8.76
N ILE A 258 3.22 -18.77 7.88
CA ILE A 258 3.70 -19.31 6.60
C ILE A 258 5.05 -20.01 6.83
N GLU A 259 5.09 -21.31 6.54
CA GLU A 259 6.28 -22.16 6.65
C GLU A 259 7.22 -22.03 5.44
N ILE A 260 7.93 -20.90 5.34
CA ILE A 260 8.75 -20.53 4.16
C ILE A 260 9.78 -21.60 3.78
N ASP A 261 10.44 -22.21 4.78
CA ASP A 261 11.51 -23.19 4.55
C ASP A 261 11.01 -24.48 3.91
N THR A 262 9.73 -24.84 4.12
CA THR A 262 9.13 -26.01 3.46
C THR A 262 8.96 -25.79 1.96
N VAL A 263 8.82 -24.54 1.50
CA VAL A 263 8.59 -24.20 0.09
C VAL A 263 9.89 -24.03 -0.68
N ARG A 264 10.93 -23.49 -0.04
CA ARG A 264 12.22 -23.17 -0.68
C ARG A 264 13.03 -24.40 -1.08
N GLY A 265 12.82 -25.52 -0.40
CA GLY A 265 13.66 -26.71 -0.51
C GLY A 265 15.02 -26.52 0.17
N GLN A 266 15.78 -27.62 0.33
CA GLN A 266 17.08 -27.60 1.01
C GLN A 266 18.23 -27.64 0.00
N ILE A 267 19.37 -27.06 0.37
CA ILE A 267 20.62 -27.28 -0.37
C ILE A 267 20.95 -28.77 -0.24
N GLY A 268 20.90 -29.49 -1.37
CA GLY A 268 21.10 -30.93 -1.42
C GLY A 268 22.04 -31.34 -2.54
N SER A 269 22.42 -32.62 -2.54
CA SER A 269 23.24 -33.17 -3.61
C SER A 269 22.47 -33.24 -4.93
N ILE A 270 23.16 -33.07 -6.06
CA ILE A 270 22.54 -33.21 -7.40
C ILE A 270 22.01 -34.63 -7.70
N VAL A 271 22.37 -35.61 -6.87
CA VAL A 271 21.89 -37.00 -6.94
C VAL A 271 20.71 -37.29 -6.02
N GLU A 272 20.29 -36.32 -5.20
CA GLU A 272 19.14 -36.43 -4.29
C GLU A 272 17.89 -35.68 -4.81
N ALA A 273 17.94 -35.20 -6.07
CA ALA A 273 16.92 -34.38 -6.72
C ALA A 273 15.81 -35.19 -7.42
#